data_AF-A0A803T3X4-F1
#
_entry.id   AF-A0A803T3X4-F1
#
_cell.length_a   1.000
_cell.length_b   1.000
_cell.length_c   1.000
_cell.angle_alpha   90.00
_cell.angle_beta   90.00
_cell.angle_gamma   90.00
#
_symmetry.space_group_name_H-M   'P 1'
#
loop_
_entity.id
_entity.type
_entity.pdbx_description
1 polymer ?
#
loop_
_entity_poly.entity_id
_entity_poly.type
_entity_poly.pdbx_seq_one_letter_code
_entity_poly.pdbx_strand_id
1 'polypeptide(L)'
;MPVANCPMPLAPTDKNRRQDELIILNVSGRRFQTWRTTLERYPDTLLGSTEKEFFFNEDTKEYFFDRDPDVFRCILNFYRTGRLHYPRYECVYSSMTMFIPATIFQAVC
;
A
#
# COMPACT_ATOMS: atom_id res chain seq x y z
N MET A 1 -29.29 -23.51 -40.59
CA MET A 1 -28.93 -22.85 -39.31
C MET A 1 -28.09 -21.62 -39.66
N PRO A 2 -28.46 -20.38 -39.30
CA PRO A 2 -27.59 -19.24 -39.53
C PRO A 2 -26.47 -19.27 -38.48
N VAL A 3 -25.23 -19.34 -38.94
CA VAL A 3 -24.04 -19.21 -38.08
C VAL A 3 -23.94 -17.72 -37.74
N ALA A 4 -23.99 -17.39 -36.45
CA ALA A 4 -23.85 -16.01 -35.99
C ALA A 4 -22.49 -15.45 -36.42
N ASN A 5 -22.50 -14.48 -37.35
CA ASN A 5 -21.30 -13.82 -37.85
C ASN A 5 -21.01 -12.53 -37.07
N CYS A 6 -21.03 -12.62 -35.74
CA CYS A 6 -20.69 -11.50 -34.87
C CYS A 6 -19.17 -11.55 -34.60
N PRO A 7 -18.37 -10.59 -35.08
CA PRO A 7 -16.96 -10.50 -34.69
C PRO A 7 -16.88 -10.31 -33.17
N MET A 8 -15.93 -10.98 -32.52
CA MET A 8 -15.75 -10.86 -31.08
C MET A 8 -15.52 -9.39 -30.69
N PRO A 9 -16.09 -8.93 -29.56
CA PRO A 9 -15.79 -7.60 -29.06
C PRO A 9 -14.30 -7.50 -28.79
N LEU A 10 -13.70 -6.40 -29.23
CA LEU A 10 -12.30 -6.09 -28.96
C LEU A 10 -12.10 -6.14 -27.44
N ALA A 11 -11.09 -6.89 -26.99
CA ALA A 11 -10.70 -6.89 -25.59
C ALA A 11 -10.55 -5.44 -25.13
N PRO A 12 -11.08 -5.06 -23.95
CA PRO A 12 -10.98 -3.70 -23.47
C PRO A 12 -9.49 -3.33 -23.47
N THR A 13 -9.10 -2.42 -24.36
CA THR A 13 -7.76 -1.84 -24.35
C THR A 13 -7.68 -1.08 -23.04
N ASP A 14 -7.04 -1.71 -22.05
CA ASP A 14 -6.76 -1.12 -20.76
C ASP A 14 -5.82 0.07 -20.98
N LYS A 15 -6.42 1.23 -21.25
CA LYS A 15 -5.71 2.51 -21.35
C LYS A 15 -5.19 2.96 -19.98
N ASN A 16 -5.48 2.19 -18.92
CA ASN A 16 -4.96 2.34 -17.57
C ASN A 16 -3.73 1.45 -17.29
N ARG A 17 -3.06 0.95 -18.34
CA ARG A 17 -1.65 0.50 -18.28
C ARG A 17 -0.66 1.64 -17.97
N ARG A 18 -1.16 2.79 -17.51
CA ARG A 18 -0.36 3.91 -17.05
C ARG A 18 -0.12 3.71 -15.55
N GLN A 19 1.09 3.26 -15.25
CA GLN A 19 1.78 3.44 -13.96
C GLN A 19 1.54 2.40 -12.87
N ASP A 20 1.67 1.11 -13.22
CA ASP A 20 2.36 0.20 -12.29
C ASP A 20 3.83 0.66 -12.19
N GLU A 21 4.04 1.72 -11.43
CA GLU A 21 5.36 2.25 -11.09
C GLU A 21 5.75 1.69 -9.72
N LEU A 22 7.01 1.27 -9.61
CA LEU A 22 7.59 0.94 -8.33
C LEU A 22 7.87 2.24 -7.58
N ILE A 23 7.31 2.34 -6.38
CA ILE A 23 7.55 3.43 -5.45
C ILE A 23 8.49 2.94 -4.34
N ILE A 24 9.35 3.85 -3.88
CA ILE A 24 10.32 3.59 -2.81
C ILE A 24 9.82 4.26 -1.53
N LEU A 25 9.66 3.45 -0.49
CA LEU A 25 9.23 3.86 0.84
C LEU A 25 10.41 3.63 1.80
N ASN A 26 11.11 4.71 2.16
CA ASN A 26 12.22 4.69 3.10
C ASN A 26 11.69 4.88 4.53
N VAL A 27 11.88 3.88 5.39
CA VAL A 27 11.39 3.86 6.76
C VAL A 27 12.58 3.75 7.71
N SER A 28 12.91 4.87 8.38
CA SER A 28 14.08 5.04 9.25
C SER A 28 15.38 4.47 8.65
N GLY A 29 15.57 4.66 7.33
CA GLY A 29 16.74 4.21 6.58
C GLY A 29 16.57 2.87 5.85
N ARG A 30 15.52 2.09 6.16
CA ARG A 30 15.21 0.84 5.44
C ARG A 30 14.32 1.12 4.24
N ARG A 31 14.80 0.80 3.04
CA ARG A 31 14.05 1.00 1.78
C ARG A 31 13.16 -0.19 1.47
N PHE A 32 11.85 0.07 1.45
CA PHE A 32 10.83 -0.84 0.94
C PHE A 32 10.45 -0.43 -0.48
N GLN A 33 10.15 -1.42 -1.32
CA GLN A 33 9.65 -1.20 -2.67
C GLN A 33 8.31 -1.91 -2.85
N THR A 34 7.38 -1.23 -3.50
CA THR A 34 6.07 -1.77 -3.82
C THR A 34 5.51 -1.10 -5.06
N TRP A 35 4.53 -1.75 -5.69
CA TRP A 35 3.78 -1.13 -6.77
C TRP A 35 2.87 -0.05 -6.24
N ARG A 36 2.76 1.07 -6.97
CA ARG A 36 1.79 2.14 -6.70
C ARG A 36 0.37 1.59 -6.54
N THR A 37 -0.02 0.69 -7.43
CA THR A 37 -1.32 -0.02 -7.44
C THR A 37 -1.59 -0.81 -6.15
N THR A 38 -0.55 -1.26 -5.44
CA THR A 38 -0.71 -1.96 -4.17
C THR A 38 -1.20 -1.01 -3.07
N LEU A 39 -0.74 0.24 -3.06
CA LEU A 39 -1.19 1.24 -2.09
C LEU A 39 -2.57 1.80 -2.45
N GLU A 40 -2.84 1.99 -3.74
CA GLU A 40 -4.14 2.47 -4.26
C GLU A 40 -5.31 1.54 -3.93
N ARG A 41 -5.05 0.30 -3.51
CA ARG A 41 -6.08 -0.63 -3.05
C ARG A 41 -6.88 -0.09 -1.86
N TYR A 42 -6.27 0.75 -1.03
CA TYR A 42 -6.90 1.35 0.16
C TYR A 42 -6.69 2.87 0.15
N PRO A 43 -7.45 3.62 -0.67
CA PRO A 43 -7.24 5.07 -0.86
C PRO A 43 -7.55 5.89 0.39
N ASP A 44 -8.30 5.34 1.34
CA ASP A 44 -8.70 6.00 2.60
C ASP A 44 -7.59 5.98 3.68
N THR A 45 -6.38 5.57 3.32
CA THR A 45 -5.22 5.50 4.20
C THR A 45 -4.18 6.51 3.73
N LEU A 46 -3.37 7.16 4.58
CA LEU A 46 -2.25 8.04 4.16
C LEU A 46 -1.36 7.49 3.02
N LEU A 47 -1.05 6.18 2.99
CA LEU A 47 -0.25 5.57 1.92
C LEU A 47 -1.04 5.39 0.61
N GLY A 48 -2.36 5.25 0.67
CA GLY A 48 -3.22 5.21 -0.52
C GLY A 48 -3.73 6.59 -0.95
N SER A 49 -3.82 7.54 -0.02
CA SER A 49 -4.35 8.89 -0.21
C SER A 49 -3.27 9.82 -0.76
N THR A 50 -3.65 11.07 -1.03
CA THR A 50 -2.71 12.13 -1.42
C THR A 50 -1.87 12.68 -0.26
N GLU A 51 -1.96 12.08 0.92
CA GLU A 51 -1.22 12.54 2.10
C GLU A 51 0.23 12.03 2.11
N LYS A 52 0.52 10.87 1.49
CA LYS A 52 1.90 10.39 1.33
C LYS A 52 2.79 11.41 0.61
N GLU A 53 2.23 12.26 -0.25
CA GLU A 53 2.94 13.28 -1.02
C GLU A 53 3.63 14.30 -0.10
N PHE A 54 3.13 14.52 1.12
CA PHE A 54 3.82 15.35 2.13
C PHE A 54 5.14 14.74 2.62
N PHE A 55 5.31 13.42 2.47
CA PHE A 55 6.50 12.67 2.86
C PHE A 55 7.40 12.36 1.66
N PHE A 56 7.03 12.81 0.46
CA PHE A 56 7.83 12.60 -0.74
C PHE A 56 9.00 13.57 -0.78
N ASN A 57 10.19 13.04 -0.99
CA ASN A 57 11.39 13.84 -1.20
C ASN A 57 11.73 13.87 -2.70
N GLU A 58 11.68 15.06 -3.31
CA GLU A 58 11.94 15.25 -4.75
C GLU A 58 13.40 14.97 -5.13
N ASP A 59 14.35 15.25 -4.24
CA ASP A 59 15.79 15.05 -4.50
C ASP A 59 16.14 13.57 -4.64
N THR A 60 15.59 12.75 -3.76
CA THR A 60 15.86 11.30 -3.70
C THR A 60 14.81 10.46 -4.42
N LYS A 61 13.69 11.07 -4.83
CA LYS A 61 12.52 10.41 -5.43
C LYS A 61 11.98 9.25 -4.59
N GLU A 62 12.04 9.36 -3.26
CA GLU A 62 11.54 8.37 -2.32
C GLU A 62 10.69 9.03 -1.23
N TYR A 63 9.74 8.27 -0.68
CA TYR A 63 8.96 8.69 0.47
C TYR A 63 9.74 8.39 1.76
N PHE A 64 9.81 9.31 2.70
CA PHE A 64 10.52 9.13 3.97
C PHE A 64 9.58 9.09 5.17
N PHE A 65 9.71 8.05 6.00
CA PHE A 65 8.96 7.86 7.22
C PHE A 65 9.91 7.61 8.40
N ASP A 66 9.76 8.39 9.47
CA ASP A 66 10.47 8.17 10.73
C ASP A 66 9.65 7.25 11.65
N ARG A 67 9.57 5.97 11.26
CA ARG A 67 8.75 4.94 11.93
C ARG A 67 9.52 3.62 11.99
N ASP A 68 9.05 2.70 12.83
CA ASP A 68 9.68 1.39 12.97
C ASP A 68 9.55 0.55 11.67
N PRO A 69 10.66 0.11 11.06
CA PRO A 69 10.62 -0.63 9.80
C PRO A 69 10.05 -2.05 9.93
N ASP A 70 10.12 -2.67 11.11
CA ASP A 70 9.61 -4.03 11.33
C ASP A 70 8.08 -4.03 11.48
N VAL A 71 7.53 -3.00 12.13
CA VAL A 71 6.09 -2.70 12.10
C VAL A 71 5.63 -2.37 10.69
N PHE A 72 6.36 -1.53 9.95
CA PHE A 72 5.99 -1.14 8.58
C PHE A 72 5.91 -2.34 7.63
N ARG A 73 6.75 -3.36 7.83
CA ARG A 73 6.66 -4.61 7.05
C ARG A 73 5.28 -5.27 7.17
N CYS A 74 4.69 -5.24 8.35
CA CYS A 74 3.36 -5.80 8.60
C CYS A 74 2.27 -4.98 7.90
N ILE A 75 2.42 -3.65 7.91
CA ILE A 75 1.55 -2.71 7.19
C ILE A 75 1.61 -2.99 5.69
N LEU A 76 2.81 -3.06 5.09
CA LEU A 76 2.96 -3.32 3.66
C LEU A 76 2.38 -4.68 3.24
N ASN A 77 2.52 -5.70 4.10
CA ASN A 77 1.90 -7.00 3.86
C ASN A 77 0.37 -6.97 3.92
N PHE A 78 -0.21 -6.07 4.72
CA PHE A 78 -1.66 -5.84 4.71
C PHE A 78 -2.14 -5.32 3.35
N TYR A 79 -1.46 -4.36 2.71
CA TYR A 79 -1.83 -3.90 1.36
C TYR A 79 -1.76 -5.03 0.31
N ARG A 80 -0.76 -5.92 0.43
CA ARG A 80 -0.56 -7.06 -0.50
C ARG A 80 -1.62 -8.15 -0.33
N THR A 81 -1.84 -8.59 0.90
CA THR A 81 -2.65 -9.79 1.22
C THR A 81 -4.08 -9.47 1.64
N GLY A 82 -4.36 -8.22 2.02
CA GLY A 82 -5.60 -7.79 2.67
C GLY A 82 -5.76 -8.29 4.11
N ARG A 83 -4.73 -8.94 4.68
CA ARG A 83 -4.76 -9.51 6.04
C ARG A 83 -3.62 -8.95 6.86
N LEU A 84 -3.96 -8.46 8.05
CA LEU A 84 -2.95 -7.98 8.99
C LEU A 84 -2.43 -9.16 9.81
N HIS A 85 -1.16 -9.49 9.62
CA HIS A 85 -0.46 -10.48 10.44
C HIS A 85 0.50 -9.75 11.38
N TYR A 86 0.15 -9.70 12.67
CA TYR A 86 1.03 -9.11 13.69
C TYR A 86 2.00 -10.18 14.24
N PRO A 87 3.32 -9.94 14.26
CA PRO A 87 4.28 -10.87 14.83
C PRO A 87 4.07 -10.94 16.34
N ARG A 88 3.86 -12.16 16.84
CA ARG A 88 3.50 -12.43 18.24
C ARG A 88 4.63 -12.16 19.27
N TYR A 89 5.78 -11.65 18.83
CA TYR A 89 7.03 -11.59 19.60
C TYR A 89 7.52 -10.16 19.92
N GLU A 90 6.85 -9.12 19.43
CA GLU A 90 7.15 -7.74 19.85
C GLU A 90 6.38 -7.44 21.14
N CYS A 91 7.11 -7.05 22.18
CA CYS A 91 6.59 -6.85 23.53
C CYS A 91 5.43 -5.84 23.55
N VAL A 92 4.28 -6.30 24.08
CA VAL A 92 3.12 -5.47 24.43
C VAL A 92 3.45 -4.61 25.66
N TYR A 93 4.29 -3.61 25.50
CA TYR A 93 4.43 -2.48 26.43
C TYR A 93 4.08 -1.24 25.61
N SER A 94 3.08 -0.42 25.90
CA SER A 94 2.28 -0.25 27.10
C SER A 94 0.97 0.40 26.70
N SER A 95 -0.09 0.14 27.48
CA SER A 95 -1.47 0.59 27.33
C SER A 95 -2.34 -0.17 26.32
N MET A 96 -3.34 -0.79 26.93
CA MET A 96 -4.27 -1.76 26.45
C MET A 96 -5.41 -1.04 25.71
N THR A 97 -5.43 -1.10 24.38
CA THR A 97 -6.70 -1.02 23.66
C THR A 97 -6.72 -2.06 22.56
N MET A 98 -7.47 -3.11 22.84
CA MET A 98 -7.95 -4.11 21.90
C MET A 98 -8.78 -3.40 20.82
N PHE A 99 -8.14 -2.85 19.79
CA PHE A 99 -8.78 -2.21 18.64
C PHE A 99 -7.90 -2.34 17.36
N ILE A 100 -7.55 -3.58 17.02
CA ILE A 100 -7.31 -3.95 15.61
C ILE A 100 -8.71 -3.93 14.97
N PRO A 101 -9.19 -2.80 14.41
CA PRO A 101 -8.75 -2.26 13.12
C PRO A 101 -8.55 -0.72 13.06
N ALA A 102 -8.69 0.00 14.18
CA ALA A 102 -8.66 1.48 14.18
C ALA A 102 -7.24 2.05 14.34
N THR A 103 -6.32 1.33 14.97
CA THR A 103 -4.95 1.83 15.20
C THR A 103 -4.02 1.64 14.00
N ILE A 104 -4.29 0.68 13.12
CA ILE A 104 -3.59 0.59 11.82
C ILE A 104 -4.00 1.75 10.93
N PHE A 105 -5.22 2.26 11.06
CA PHE A 105 -5.65 3.50 10.42
C PHE A 105 -4.83 4.70 10.92
N GLN A 106 -4.40 4.68 12.19
CA GLN A 106 -3.61 5.76 12.80
C GLN A 106 -2.09 5.65 12.59
N ALA A 107 -1.57 4.49 12.16
CA ALA A 107 -0.17 4.38 11.71
C ALA A 107 0.07 5.08 10.36
N VAL A 108 -1.02 5.55 9.75
CA VAL A 108 -1.16 6.13 8.43
C VAL A 108 -2.10 7.36 8.56
N CYS A 109 -2.00 8.10 9.68
CA CYS A 109 -2.47 9.48 9.89
C CYS A 109 -1.30 10.32 10.43
#